data_AF-A0A945HQY5-F1
#
_entry.id   AF-A0A945HQY5-F1
#
_cell.length_a   1.000
_cell.length_b   1.000
_cell.length_c   1.000
_cell.angle_alpha   90.00
_cell.angle_beta   90.00
_cell.angle_gamma   90.00
#
_symmetry.space_group_name_H-M   'P 1'
#
loop_
_entity.id
_entity.type
_entity.pdbx_description
1 polymer ?
#
loop_
_entity_poly.entity_id
_entity_poly.type
_entity_poly.pdbx_seq_one_letter_code
_entity_poly.pdbx_strand_id
1 'polypeptide(L)'
;MEMIMTAGMISAQEAKACALVNEVTTQEELLPTTQKIANKILKNSSIAISAAIRAVNAGFEDGTNGFNIEIEEFGACFGTADFKEGTSAFLAKRRPSF
;
A
#
# COMPACT_ATOMS: atom_id res chain seq x y z
N MET A 1 11.89 -2.75 -0.46
CA MET A 1 12.66 -2.67 0.81
C MET A 1 13.00 -1.25 1.20
N GLU A 2 13.64 -0.44 0.33
CA GLU A 2 14.05 0.94 0.66
C GLU A 2 12.92 1.78 1.27
N MET A 3 11.77 1.88 0.62
CA MET A 3 10.61 2.66 1.11
C MET A 3 10.14 2.23 2.51
N ILE A 4 10.15 0.93 2.80
CA ILE A 4 9.72 0.37 4.09
C ILE A 4 10.75 0.67 5.18
N MET A 5 12.04 0.58 4.86
CA MET A 5 13.13 0.75 5.83
C MET A 5 13.45 2.22 6.11
N THR A 6 13.32 3.10 5.11
CA THR A 6 13.64 4.53 5.26
C THR A 6 12.44 5.38 5.65
N ALA A 7 11.22 4.87 5.44
CA ALA A 7 9.97 5.64 5.52
C ALA A 7 10.01 6.94 4.68
N GLY A 8 10.79 6.94 3.60
CA GLY A 8 10.97 8.09 2.72
C GLY A 8 9.69 8.42 1.95
N MET A 9 9.36 9.70 1.88
CA MET A 9 8.29 10.19 1.02
C MET A 9 8.73 10.09 -0.44
N ILE A 10 7.83 9.62 -1.30
CA ILE A 10 8.05 9.57 -2.76
C ILE A 10 7.04 10.47 -3.47
N SER A 11 7.43 11.00 -4.62
CA SER A 11 6.56 11.74 -5.53
C SER A 11 5.59 10.82 -6.27
N ALA A 12 4.51 11.38 -6.81
CA ALA A 12 3.55 10.64 -7.62
C ALA A 12 4.22 10.02 -8.87
N GLN A 13 5.18 10.72 -9.46
CA GLN A 13 5.93 10.27 -10.63
C GLN A 13 6.81 9.06 -10.30
N GLU A 14 7.51 9.08 -9.17
CA GLU A 14 8.30 7.94 -8.68
C GLU A 14 7.40 6.74 -8.37
N ALA A 15 6.25 6.97 -7.74
CA ALA A 15 5.25 5.93 -7.48
C ALA A 15 4.77 5.26 -8.78
N LYS A 16 4.60 6.03 -9.86
CA LYS A 16 4.26 5.49 -11.18
C LYS A 16 5.41 4.70 -11.79
N ALA A 17 6.64 5.21 -11.67
CA ALA A 17 7.84 4.58 -12.22
C ALA A 17 8.12 3.21 -11.58
N CYS A 18 7.80 3.03 -10.30
CA CYS A 18 7.93 1.75 -9.60
C CYS A 18 6.64 0.89 -9.62
N ALA A 19 5.65 1.27 -10.42
CA ALA A 19 4.36 0.59 -10.55
C ALA A 19 3.51 0.48 -9.26
N LEU A 20 3.80 1.33 -8.25
CA LEU A 20 2.95 1.46 -7.06
C LEU A 20 1.59 2.10 -7.40
N VAL A 21 1.58 3.02 -8.36
CA VAL A 21 0.35 3.57 -8.94
C VAL A 21 0.32 3.37 -10.46
N ASN A 22 -0.86 3.24 -11.03
CA ASN A 22 -0.99 2.98 -12.47
C ASN A 22 -0.87 4.25 -13.33
N GLU A 23 -1.37 5.38 -12.85
CA GLU A 23 -1.42 6.63 -13.61
C GLU A 23 -1.28 7.85 -12.69
N VAL A 24 -0.75 8.94 -13.24
CA VAL A 24 -0.56 10.23 -12.55
C VAL A 24 -1.18 11.28 -13.44
N THR A 25 -2.02 12.13 -12.85
CA THR A 25 -2.75 13.20 -13.53
C THR A 25 -2.76 14.45 -12.66
N THR A 26 -3.28 15.56 -13.18
CA THR A 26 -3.42 16.80 -12.40
C THR A 26 -4.60 16.72 -11.43
N GLN A 27 -4.65 17.61 -10.46
CA GLN A 27 -5.72 17.62 -9.46
C GLN A 27 -7.09 17.83 -10.10
N GLU A 28 -7.17 18.69 -11.12
CA GLU A 28 -8.39 19.01 -11.87
C GLU A 28 -8.92 17.79 -12.64
N GLU A 29 -8.01 16.99 -13.18
CA GLU A 29 -8.32 15.83 -14.02
C GLU A 29 -8.45 14.51 -13.23
N LEU A 30 -8.31 14.55 -11.90
CA LEU A 30 -8.35 13.37 -11.03
C LEU A 30 -9.64 12.56 -11.21
N LEU A 31 -10.80 13.20 -11.03
CA LEU A 31 -12.10 12.54 -11.17
C LEU A 31 -12.41 12.15 -12.63
N PRO A 32 -12.24 13.03 -13.64
CA PRO A 32 -12.41 12.66 -15.05
C PRO A 32 -11.57 11.44 -15.46
N THR A 33 -10.29 11.41 -15.11
CA THR A 33 -9.38 10.31 -15.44
C THR A 33 -9.80 9.00 -14.75
N THR A 34 -10.15 9.08 -13.46
CA THR A 34 -10.62 7.92 -12.69
C THR A 34 -11.89 7.32 -13.30
N GLN A 35 -12.89 8.17 -13.61
CA GLN A 35 -14.14 7.73 -14.21
C GLN A 35 -13.93 7.13 -15.61
N LYS A 36 -13.02 7.70 -16.41
CA LYS A 36 -12.66 7.14 -17.71
C LYS A 36 -12.11 5.72 -17.60
N ILE A 37 -11.27 5.44 -16.60
CA ILE A 37 -10.74 4.09 -16.35
C ILE A 37 -11.84 3.16 -15.83
N ALA A 38 -12.61 3.60 -14.84
CA ALA A 38 -13.73 2.81 -14.29
C ALA A 38 -14.74 2.43 -15.38
N ASN A 39 -15.11 3.36 -16.27
CA ASN A 39 -16.00 3.09 -17.40
C ASN A 39 -15.43 2.11 -18.41
N LYS A 40 -14.10 1.97 -18.53
CA LYS A 40 -13.49 0.90 -19.33
C LYS A 40 -13.63 -0.46 -18.63
N ILE A 41 -13.41 -0.51 -17.31
CA ILE A 41 -13.55 -1.73 -16.51
C ILE A 41 -14.99 -2.24 -16.52
N LEU A 42 -15.97 -1.34 -16.36
CA LEU A 42 -17.40 -1.66 -16.33
C LEU A 42 -17.92 -2.30 -17.64
N LYS A 43 -17.19 -2.17 -18.75
CA LYS A 43 -17.52 -2.85 -20.01
C LYS A 43 -17.17 -4.34 -20.01
N ASN A 44 -16.41 -4.81 -19.03
CA ASN A 44 -15.99 -6.21 -18.90
C ASN A 44 -16.93 -6.97 -17.95
N SER A 45 -16.98 -8.30 -18.10
CA SER A 45 -17.77 -9.16 -17.22
C SER A 45 -17.29 -9.07 -15.77
N SER A 46 -18.21 -8.78 -14.84
CA SER A 46 -17.93 -8.74 -13.40
C SER A 46 -17.43 -10.08 -12.86
N ILE A 47 -17.91 -11.20 -13.42
CA ILE A 47 -17.44 -12.55 -13.09
C ILE A 47 -15.98 -12.72 -13.53
N ALA A 48 -15.64 -12.29 -14.75
CA ALA A 48 -14.27 -12.39 -15.26
C ALA A 48 -13.29 -11.51 -14.48
N ILE A 49 -13.67 -10.27 -14.16
CA ILE A 49 -12.87 -9.37 -13.31
C ILE A 49 -12.63 -10.01 -11.95
N SER A 50 -13.67 -10.55 -11.32
CA SER A 50 -13.57 -11.20 -10.00
C SER A 50 -12.65 -12.43 -10.04
N ALA A 51 -12.72 -13.23 -11.11
CA ALA A 51 -11.83 -14.36 -11.32
C ALA A 51 -10.37 -13.92 -11.51
N ALA A 52 -10.14 -12.87 -12.29
CA ALA A 52 -8.80 -12.31 -12.50
C ALA A 52 -8.17 -11.79 -11.20
N ILE A 53 -8.94 -11.06 -10.38
CA ILE A 53 -8.47 -10.58 -9.06
C ILE A 53 -8.06 -11.76 -8.17
N ARG A 54 -8.89 -12.81 -8.10
CA ARG A 54 -8.54 -14.01 -7.31
C ARG A 54 -7.28 -14.70 -7.82
N ALA A 55 -7.13 -14.84 -9.14
CA ALA A 55 -5.96 -15.47 -9.74
C ALA A 55 -4.68 -14.69 -9.47
N VAL A 56 -4.72 -13.36 -9.56
CA VAL A 56 -3.57 -12.49 -9.23
C VAL A 56 -3.22 -12.59 -7.75
N ASN A 57 -4.21 -12.54 -6.86
CA ASN A 57 -3.97 -12.65 -5.41
C ASN A 57 -3.43 -14.02 -5.00
N ALA A 58 -3.85 -15.09 -5.67
CA ALA A 58 -3.32 -16.44 -5.42
C ALA A 58 -1.84 -16.58 -5.81
N GLY A 59 -1.33 -15.76 -6.74
CA GLY A 59 0.07 -15.81 -7.18
C GLY A 59 1.08 -15.17 -6.23
N PHE A 60 0.64 -14.54 -5.12
CA PHE A 60 1.49 -13.69 -4.27
C PHE A 60 2.31 -14.44 -3.19
N GLU A 61 2.73 -15.69 -3.49
CA GLU A 61 3.48 -16.66 -2.66
C GLU A 61 2.59 -17.79 -2.10
N ASP A 62 2.58 -18.91 -2.84
CA ASP A 62 1.80 -20.10 -2.47
C ASP A 62 2.22 -20.65 -1.10
N GLY A 63 1.24 -20.91 -0.24
CA GLY A 63 1.45 -21.50 1.08
C GLY A 63 1.85 -20.52 2.19
N THR A 64 2.16 -19.26 1.85
CA THR A 64 2.51 -18.23 2.82
C THR A 64 1.40 -17.18 2.91
N ASN A 65 0.80 -17.05 4.10
CA ASN A 65 -0.11 -15.94 4.35
C ASN A 65 0.69 -14.73 4.87
N GLY A 66 1.15 -13.88 3.95
CA GLY A 66 1.92 -12.67 4.29
C GLY A 66 1.18 -11.73 5.26
N PHE A 67 -0.15 -11.68 5.22
CA PHE A 67 -0.94 -10.90 6.19
C PHE A 67 -0.89 -11.50 7.60
N ASN A 68 -0.90 -12.82 7.74
CA ASN A 68 -0.76 -13.44 9.06
C ASN A 68 0.63 -13.17 9.65
N ILE A 69 1.68 -13.27 8.83
CA ILE A 69 3.04 -12.93 9.25
C ILE A 69 3.11 -11.46 9.68
N GLU A 70 2.53 -10.55 8.89
CA GLU A 70 2.46 -9.13 9.25
C GLU A 70 1.74 -8.90 10.58
N ILE A 71 0.62 -9.58 10.83
CA ILE A 71 -0.12 -9.49 12.10
C ILE A 71 0.74 -9.96 13.28
N GLU A 72 1.42 -11.10 13.14
CA GLU A 72 2.28 -11.66 14.18
C GLU A 72 3.47 -10.73 14.49
N GLU A 73 4.19 -10.29 13.46
CA GLU A 73 5.35 -9.41 13.60
C GLU A 73 4.96 -8.02 14.12
N PHE A 74 3.90 -7.43 13.58
CA PHE A 74 3.39 -6.14 14.04
C PHE A 74 2.93 -6.21 15.50
N GLY A 75 2.25 -7.30 15.89
CA GLY A 75 1.86 -7.57 17.26
C GLY A 75 3.05 -7.70 18.21
N ALA A 76 4.12 -8.39 17.79
CA ALA A 76 5.35 -8.52 18.57
C ALA A 76 6.01 -7.16 18.84
N CYS A 77 5.93 -6.21 17.90
CA CYS A 77 6.47 -4.86 18.08
C CYS A 77 5.83 -4.09 19.25
N PHE A 78 4.54 -4.27 19.57
CA PHE A 78 3.85 -3.52 20.63
C PHE A 78 4.49 -3.67 22.01
N GLY A 79 5.13 -4.81 22.27
CA GLY A 79 5.78 -5.09 23.55
C GLY A 79 7.11 -4.36 23.75
N THR A 80 7.67 -3.76 22.69
CA THR A 80 9.02 -3.20 22.71
C THR A 80 9.08 -1.81 23.33
N ALA A 81 10.26 -1.44 23.86
CA ALA A 81 10.51 -0.08 24.32
C ALA A 81 10.45 0.92 23.16
N ASP A 82 11.00 0.55 22.01
CA ASP A 82 11.02 1.33 20.77
C ASP A 82 9.61 1.67 20.28
N PHE A 83 8.67 0.73 20.36
CA PHE A 83 7.28 1.01 19.99
C PHE A 83 6.64 2.07 20.88
N LYS A 84 6.86 1.98 22.20
CA LYS A 84 6.34 2.99 23.15
C LYS A 84 6.98 4.35 22.91
N GLU A 85 8.28 4.41 22.67
CA GLU A 85 8.99 5.64 22.39
C GLU A 85 8.57 6.25 21.05
N GLY A 86 8.53 5.43 19.98
CA GLY A 86 8.14 5.85 18.64
C GLY A 86 6.73 6.43 18.59
N THR A 87 5.75 5.75 19.20
CA THR A 87 4.36 6.24 19.26
C THR A 87 4.23 7.50 20.12
N SER A 88 4.91 7.55 21.27
CA SER A 88 4.91 8.74 22.14
C SER A 88 5.55 9.94 21.45
N ALA A 89 6.67 9.74 20.75
CA ALA A 89 7.36 10.77 20.00
C ALA A 89 6.50 11.31 18.84
N PHE A 90 5.82 10.41 18.11
CA PHE A 90 4.90 10.77 17.04
C PHE A 90 3.75 11.65 17.54
N LEU A 91 3.07 11.24 18.63
CA LEU A 91 1.98 12.02 19.24
C LEU A 91 2.46 13.39 19.74
N ALA A 92 3.65 13.44 20.31
CA ALA A 92 4.29 14.68 20.77
C ALA A 92 4.95 15.50 19.64
N LYS A 93 4.89 15.04 18.39
CA LYS A 93 5.55 15.66 17.20
C LYS A 93 7.04 15.96 17.42
N ARG A 94 7.73 15.07 18.14
CA ARG A 94 9.19 15.14 18.38
C ARG A 94 9.90 13.99 17.68
N ARG A 95 11.22 14.08 17.56
CA ARG A 95 12.02 12.96 17.07
C ARG A 95 12.10 11.87 18.15
N PRO A 96 11.93 10.58 17.78
CA PRO A 96 12.14 9.47 18.70
C PRO A 96 13.63 9.22 18.98
N SER A 97 13.93 8.63 20.14
CA SER A 97 15.25 8.15 20.53
C SER A 97 15.20 6.64 20.76
N PHE A 98 15.57 5.87 19.74
CA PHE A 98 15.71 4.41 19.82
C PHE A 98 17.07 4.03 20.38
#